data_AF-A0A1C2G891-F1
#
_entry.id   AF-A0A1C2G891-F1
#
_cell.length_a   1.000
_cell.length_b   1.000
_cell.length_c   1.000
_cell.angle_alpha   90.00
_cell.angle_beta   90.00
_cell.angle_gamma   90.00
#
_symmetry.space_group_name_H-M   'P 1'
#
loop_
_entity.id
_entity.type
_entity.pdbx_description
1 polymer ?
#
loop_
_entity_poly.entity_id
_entity_poly.type
_entity_poly.pdbx_seq_one_letter_code
_entity_poly.pdbx_strand_id
1 'polypeptide(L)'
;MTKISVKTKLKAVEEYANGNVTLASVRHKYGVAEHDFQIWVGIYARFGKGPLLNPPKVTGDFRLNLVKWKQENLASISKTCIHFGYRSPGSVYQWECLYNKQGPQALLRLRRGRKPKNGQTTRQESRQASSAPKTEPSLTKRKLIVKDTTRCLKKIDSLEKASKKGLAQVIYDLKAKYLLKDLIDALPISMSTYQYWQNRFEHPDEDEEELKAVIKGLFNYYQAEYGVRRLSTQIRDYYRLIGKKPPNHKRIQRLMHEMGLKCIKYNRRVRKYDSSKGPNGKKAKNKLNRRFMSNRKYQKMVCDITEVKAHDGRKVYLEIIKDLATNQLLTWSISQHPNLQFALDPLQQLLKQLSHTGYQLTLHTDQGWHYQHRAWRKLLRQGNIRQSMSHRATCLDNAACETVFSKLKAEIGPDTSYRNQEELSQAINKWIHFYNERRIQTKLGNQTPLQYEQNLVA
;
A
#
# COMPACT_ATOMS: atom_id res chain seq x y z
N MET A 1 -5.89 -19.51 4.68
CA MET A 1 -7.16 -20.08 5.18
C MET A 1 -6.87 -21.40 5.86
N THR A 2 -7.06 -21.47 7.16
CA THR A 2 -6.96 -22.69 7.97
C THR A 2 -8.00 -23.70 7.49
N LYS A 3 -7.61 -24.97 7.31
CA LYS A 3 -8.54 -26.02 6.89
C LYS A 3 -9.52 -26.29 8.03
N ILE A 4 -10.77 -25.89 7.88
CA ILE A 4 -11.85 -26.23 8.83
C ILE A 4 -12.00 -27.75 8.86
N SER A 5 -11.97 -28.32 10.08
CA SER A 5 -12.04 -29.77 10.28
C SER A 5 -13.39 -30.33 9.81
N VAL A 6 -13.43 -31.59 9.35
CA VAL A 6 -14.67 -32.25 8.90
C VAL A 6 -15.71 -32.30 10.03
N LYS A 7 -15.26 -32.54 11.27
CA LYS A 7 -16.12 -32.55 12.47
C LYS A 7 -16.77 -31.19 12.73
N THR A 8 -16.03 -30.09 12.51
CA THR A 8 -16.56 -28.73 12.64
C THR A 8 -17.61 -28.42 11.59
N LYS A 9 -17.45 -28.92 10.35
CA LYS A 9 -18.41 -28.70 9.27
C LYS A 9 -19.76 -29.37 9.54
N LEU A 10 -19.73 -30.61 10.03
CA LEU A 10 -20.95 -31.36 10.35
C LEU A 10 -21.70 -30.70 11.50
N LYS A 11 -21.01 -30.37 12.60
CA LYS A 11 -21.62 -29.63 13.72
C LYS A 11 -22.29 -28.34 13.27
N ALA A 12 -21.65 -27.57 12.40
CA ALA A 12 -22.22 -26.33 11.88
C ALA A 12 -23.48 -26.56 11.06
N VAL A 13 -23.51 -27.59 10.19
CA VAL A 13 -24.68 -27.86 9.36
C VAL A 13 -25.81 -28.52 10.16
N GLU A 14 -25.50 -29.40 11.11
CA GLU A 14 -26.48 -30.01 12.03
C GLU A 14 -27.09 -28.98 12.97
N GLU A 15 -26.30 -28.02 13.49
CA GLU A 15 -26.81 -26.91 14.29
C GLU A 15 -27.76 -26.01 13.48
N TYR A 16 -27.45 -25.77 12.20
CA TYR A 16 -28.35 -25.04 11.30
C TYR A 16 -29.61 -25.85 10.93
N ALA A 17 -29.49 -27.17 10.74
CA ALA A 17 -30.61 -28.02 10.34
C ALA A 17 -31.57 -28.33 11.50
N ASN A 18 -31.07 -28.37 12.74
CA ASN A 18 -31.85 -28.79 13.93
C ASN A 18 -32.30 -27.62 14.82
N GLY A 19 -31.85 -26.38 14.55
CA GLY A 19 -32.14 -25.22 15.39
C GLY A 19 -32.93 -24.13 14.67
N ASN A 20 -33.72 -23.34 15.42
CA ASN A 20 -34.31 -22.08 14.96
C ASN A 20 -33.24 -20.96 14.90
N VAL A 21 -32.10 -21.24 14.27
CA VAL A 21 -30.95 -20.32 14.20
C VAL A 21 -30.73 -19.87 12.76
N THR A 22 -30.38 -18.61 12.59
CA THR A 22 -30.16 -18.05 11.25
C THR A 22 -28.83 -18.54 10.67
N LEU A 23 -28.78 -18.65 9.33
CA LEU A 23 -27.57 -19.01 8.58
C LEU A 23 -26.38 -18.10 8.94
N ALA A 24 -26.67 -16.80 9.14
CA ALA A 24 -25.70 -15.79 9.55
C ALA A 24 -25.10 -16.07 10.94
N SER A 25 -25.92 -16.47 11.92
CA SER A 25 -25.46 -16.76 13.28
C SER A 25 -24.49 -17.94 13.29
N VAL A 26 -24.87 -19.04 12.64
CA VAL A 26 -24.06 -20.27 12.61
C VAL A 26 -22.75 -20.07 11.84
N ARG A 27 -22.76 -19.37 10.70
CA ARG A 27 -21.51 -19.10 9.96
C ARG A 27 -20.52 -18.26 10.77
N HIS A 28 -21.01 -17.29 11.54
CA HIS A 28 -20.16 -16.44 12.38
C HIS A 28 -19.56 -17.24 13.55
N LYS A 29 -20.37 -18.08 14.21
CA LYS A 29 -19.94 -18.97 15.29
C LYS A 29 -18.79 -19.90 14.86
N TYR A 30 -18.86 -20.44 13.65
CA TYR A 30 -17.88 -21.40 13.13
C TYR A 30 -16.80 -20.80 12.23
N GLY A 31 -16.79 -19.48 12.02
CA GLY A 31 -15.81 -18.78 11.19
C GLY A 31 -15.82 -19.20 9.71
N VAL A 32 -17.00 -19.46 9.15
CA VAL A 32 -17.18 -19.94 7.76
C VAL A 32 -17.63 -18.81 6.85
N ALA A 33 -17.08 -18.75 5.64
CA ALA A 33 -17.57 -17.85 4.61
C ALA A 33 -18.99 -18.25 4.18
N GLU A 34 -19.86 -17.26 4.01
CA GLU A 34 -21.29 -17.48 3.70
C GLU A 34 -21.52 -18.37 2.49
N HIS A 35 -20.79 -18.12 1.41
CA HIS A 35 -20.87 -18.89 0.16
C HIS A 35 -20.48 -20.37 0.35
N ASP A 36 -19.45 -20.66 1.14
CA ASP A 36 -19.04 -22.04 1.41
C ASP A 36 -20.05 -22.75 2.33
N PHE A 37 -20.62 -22.02 3.28
CA PHE A 37 -21.61 -22.56 4.20
C PHE A 37 -22.94 -22.89 3.50
N GLN A 38 -23.40 -22.04 2.58
CA GLN A 38 -24.58 -22.31 1.73
C GLN A 38 -24.41 -23.60 0.90
N ILE A 39 -23.21 -23.85 0.36
CA ILE A 39 -22.91 -25.10 -0.36
C ILE A 39 -23.00 -26.30 0.59
N TRP A 40 -22.49 -26.20 1.82
CA TRP A 40 -22.54 -27.31 2.77
C TRP A 40 -23.97 -27.65 3.19
N VAL A 41 -24.77 -26.62 3.47
CA VAL A 41 -26.20 -26.77 3.77
C VAL A 41 -26.93 -27.40 2.59
N GLY A 42 -26.71 -26.94 1.37
CA GLY A 42 -27.34 -27.51 0.17
C GLY A 42 -26.93 -28.96 -0.10
N ILE A 43 -25.66 -29.31 0.10
CA ILE A 43 -25.19 -30.70 -0.01
C ILE A 43 -25.85 -31.58 1.06
N TYR A 44 -25.94 -31.09 2.30
CA TYR A 44 -26.57 -31.83 3.41
C TYR A 44 -28.07 -32.03 3.19
N ALA A 45 -28.78 -31.00 2.72
CA ALA A 45 -30.20 -31.10 2.39
C ALA A 45 -30.46 -32.14 1.29
N ARG A 46 -29.54 -32.30 0.33
CA ARG A 46 -29.70 -33.21 -0.81
C ARG A 46 -29.21 -34.64 -0.56
N PHE A 47 -28.12 -34.81 0.19
CA PHE A 47 -27.42 -36.08 0.33
C PHE A 47 -27.15 -36.49 1.80
N GLY A 48 -27.61 -35.70 2.77
CA GLY A 48 -27.30 -35.87 4.18
C GLY A 48 -25.81 -35.68 4.51
N LYS A 49 -25.37 -36.31 5.60
CA LYS A 49 -23.98 -36.21 6.11
C LYS A 49 -22.91 -36.87 5.21
N GLY A 50 -23.31 -37.72 4.27
CA GLY A 50 -22.41 -38.59 3.50
C GLY A 50 -21.31 -37.83 2.75
N PRO A 51 -21.63 -36.95 1.79
CA PRO A 51 -20.61 -36.22 1.02
C PRO A 51 -19.80 -35.20 1.84
N LEU A 52 -20.33 -34.78 3.01
CA LEU A 52 -19.60 -33.93 3.96
C LEU A 52 -18.51 -34.71 4.72
N LEU A 53 -18.77 -35.96 5.08
CA LEU A 53 -17.79 -36.87 5.68
C LEU A 53 -16.80 -37.36 4.62
N ASN A 54 -17.33 -37.97 3.56
CA ASN A 54 -16.60 -38.66 2.52
C ASN A 54 -16.91 -38.02 1.17
N PRO A 55 -16.15 -36.99 0.74
CA PRO A 55 -16.38 -36.35 -0.54
C PRO A 55 -16.14 -37.33 -1.70
N PRO A 56 -16.81 -37.15 -2.84
CA PRO A 56 -16.62 -38.01 -4.00
C PRO A 56 -15.16 -38.05 -4.45
N LYS A 57 -14.72 -39.22 -4.92
CA LYS A 57 -13.35 -39.43 -5.40
C LYS A 57 -13.17 -38.67 -6.70
N VAL A 58 -12.29 -37.67 -6.68
CA VAL A 58 -12.00 -36.84 -7.85
C VAL A 58 -11.11 -37.59 -8.84
N THR A 59 -11.73 -38.25 -9.83
CA THR A 59 -11.09 -38.84 -11.01
C THR A 59 -11.09 -37.86 -12.19
N GLY A 60 -10.41 -38.20 -13.30
CA GLY A 60 -10.48 -37.42 -14.53
C GLY A 60 -11.92 -37.32 -15.06
N ASP A 61 -12.61 -38.45 -15.13
CA ASP A 61 -14.00 -38.54 -15.60
C ASP A 61 -14.96 -37.77 -14.70
N PHE A 62 -14.75 -37.81 -13.38
CA PHE A 62 -15.54 -37.02 -12.44
C PHE A 62 -15.46 -35.51 -12.75
N ARG A 63 -14.25 -34.98 -13.01
CA ARG A 63 -14.09 -33.56 -13.36
C ARG A 63 -14.74 -33.23 -14.69
N LEU A 64 -14.60 -34.12 -15.67
CA LEU A 64 -15.16 -33.94 -16.99
C LEU A 64 -16.68 -33.90 -16.95
N ASN A 65 -17.30 -34.89 -16.30
CA ASN A 65 -18.75 -34.97 -16.14
C ASN A 65 -19.30 -33.77 -15.38
N LEU A 66 -18.59 -33.34 -14.33
CA LEU A 66 -18.98 -32.17 -13.54
C LEU A 66 -18.99 -30.88 -14.38
N VAL A 67 -17.94 -30.63 -15.17
CA VAL A 67 -17.84 -29.43 -16.00
C VAL A 67 -18.83 -29.46 -17.17
N LYS A 68 -19.00 -30.61 -17.82
CA LYS A 68 -19.99 -30.79 -18.89
C LYS A 68 -21.40 -30.53 -18.40
N TRP A 69 -21.80 -31.18 -17.30
CA TRP A 69 -23.12 -30.99 -16.72
C TRP A 69 -23.39 -29.52 -16.38
N LYS A 70 -22.39 -28.81 -15.83
CA LYS A 70 -22.50 -27.38 -15.55
C LYS A 70 -22.77 -26.55 -16.82
N GLN A 71 -22.02 -26.80 -17.90
CA GLN A 71 -22.15 -26.07 -19.16
C GLN A 71 -23.48 -26.37 -19.85
N GLU A 72 -23.89 -27.64 -19.92
CA GLU A 72 -25.15 -28.09 -20.51
C GLU A 72 -26.37 -27.51 -19.77
N ASN A 73 -26.31 -27.42 -18.44
CA ASN A 73 -27.42 -26.95 -17.61
C ASN A 73 -27.31 -25.46 -17.24
N LEU A 74 -26.32 -24.74 -17.79
CA LEU A 74 -26.00 -23.33 -17.47
C LEU A 74 -25.99 -23.05 -15.95
N ALA A 75 -25.49 -24.02 -15.17
CA ALA A 75 -25.62 -24.00 -13.72
C ALA A 75 -24.55 -23.10 -13.07
N SER A 76 -24.91 -22.47 -11.95
CA SER A 76 -23.92 -21.78 -11.11
C SER A 76 -22.93 -22.77 -10.48
N ILE A 77 -21.75 -22.30 -10.09
CA ILE A 77 -20.74 -23.13 -9.41
C ILE A 77 -21.31 -23.74 -8.13
N SER A 78 -22.07 -22.97 -7.35
CA SER A 78 -22.69 -23.45 -6.10
C SER A 78 -23.72 -24.54 -6.38
N LYS A 79 -24.57 -24.35 -7.40
CA LYS A 79 -25.55 -25.37 -7.83
C LYS A 79 -24.85 -26.65 -8.31
N THR A 80 -23.72 -26.51 -9.01
CA THR A 80 -22.89 -27.63 -9.46
C THR A 80 -22.26 -28.39 -8.28
N CYS A 81 -21.69 -27.66 -7.31
CA CYS A 81 -21.15 -28.22 -6.08
C CYS A 81 -22.22 -29.02 -5.30
N ILE A 82 -23.44 -28.46 -5.19
CA ILE A 82 -24.57 -29.12 -4.53
C ILE A 82 -25.01 -30.36 -5.30
N HIS A 83 -25.11 -30.29 -6.63
CA HIS A 83 -25.52 -31.42 -7.47
C HIS A 83 -24.58 -32.62 -7.36
N PHE A 84 -23.26 -32.39 -7.36
CA PHE A 84 -22.25 -33.45 -7.31
C PHE A 84 -21.77 -33.79 -5.89
N GLY A 85 -22.33 -33.18 -4.84
CA GLY A 85 -21.85 -33.38 -3.46
C GLY A 85 -20.38 -32.94 -3.26
N TYR A 86 -19.89 -32.00 -4.07
CA TYR A 86 -18.50 -31.58 -4.09
C TYR A 86 -18.31 -30.20 -3.44
N ARG A 87 -17.46 -30.14 -2.41
CA ARG A 87 -17.41 -29.00 -1.48
C ARG A 87 -16.49 -27.85 -1.88
N SER A 88 -15.78 -27.95 -3.00
CA SER A 88 -14.76 -26.96 -3.37
C SER A 88 -15.17 -26.18 -4.62
N PRO A 89 -15.84 -25.03 -4.46
CA PRO A 89 -16.21 -24.17 -5.59
C PRO A 89 -14.97 -23.68 -6.36
N GLY A 90 -13.88 -23.40 -5.65
CA GLY A 90 -12.61 -23.00 -6.28
C GLY A 90 -12.02 -24.06 -7.22
N SER A 91 -12.12 -25.34 -6.87
CA SER A 91 -11.68 -26.43 -7.75
C SER A 91 -12.58 -26.58 -8.98
N VAL A 92 -13.90 -26.42 -8.83
CA VAL A 92 -14.84 -26.42 -9.98
C VAL A 92 -14.51 -25.30 -10.95
N TYR A 93 -14.29 -24.08 -10.45
CA TYR A 93 -13.87 -22.93 -11.26
C TYR A 93 -12.56 -23.20 -12.02
N GLN A 94 -11.56 -23.77 -11.34
CA GLN A 94 -10.28 -24.11 -11.95
C GLN A 94 -10.43 -25.15 -13.06
N TRP A 95 -11.27 -26.17 -12.87
CA TRP A 95 -11.51 -27.20 -13.88
C TRP A 95 -12.27 -26.63 -15.08
N GLU A 96 -13.26 -25.77 -14.87
CA GLU A 96 -13.96 -25.07 -15.95
C GLU A 96 -13.02 -24.19 -16.77
N CYS A 97 -12.17 -23.40 -16.10
CA CYS A 97 -11.14 -22.61 -16.77
C CYS A 97 -10.16 -23.47 -17.58
N LEU A 98 -9.77 -24.63 -17.06
CA LEU A 98 -8.86 -25.54 -17.77
C LEU A 98 -9.53 -26.19 -18.97
N TYR A 99 -10.78 -26.61 -18.82
CA TYR A 99 -11.62 -27.15 -19.89
C TYR A 99 -11.77 -26.14 -21.04
N ASN A 100 -12.10 -24.89 -20.72
CA ASN A 100 -12.28 -23.84 -21.73
C ASN A 100 -10.98 -23.46 -22.45
N LYS A 101 -9.82 -23.66 -21.82
CA LYS A 101 -8.52 -23.31 -22.41
C LYS A 101 -7.86 -24.44 -23.20
N GLN A 102 -8.01 -25.68 -22.75
CA GLN A 102 -7.23 -26.82 -23.24
C GLN A 102 -8.10 -28.03 -23.62
N GLY A 103 -9.42 -27.89 -23.52
CA GLY A 103 -10.38 -28.92 -23.88
C GLY A 103 -10.54 -30.06 -22.86
N PRO A 104 -11.43 -31.03 -23.14
CA PRO A 104 -11.79 -32.12 -22.22
C PRO A 104 -10.61 -33.01 -21.82
N GLN A 105 -9.66 -33.23 -22.74
CA GLN A 105 -8.49 -34.09 -22.53
C GLN A 105 -7.56 -33.58 -21.41
N ALA A 106 -7.55 -32.27 -21.14
CA ALA A 106 -6.75 -31.69 -20.07
C ALA A 106 -7.25 -32.11 -18.67
N LEU A 107 -8.56 -32.34 -18.50
CA LEU A 107 -9.13 -32.77 -17.22
C LEU A 107 -8.81 -34.24 -16.89
N LEU A 108 -8.74 -35.08 -17.93
CA LEU A 108 -8.37 -36.50 -17.81
C LEU A 108 -6.91 -36.69 -17.40
N ARG A 109 -6.01 -35.83 -17.91
CA ARG A 109 -4.55 -35.90 -17.67
C ARG A 109 -4.11 -35.30 -16.32
N LEU A 110 -4.99 -34.60 -15.61
CA LEU A 110 -4.69 -33.98 -14.31
C LEU A 110 -4.44 -35.05 -13.21
N ARG A 111 -3.17 -35.32 -12.90
CA ARG A 111 -2.77 -36.20 -11.79
C ARG A 111 -2.94 -35.51 -10.43
N ARG A 112 -3.36 -36.27 -9.41
CA ARG A 112 -3.52 -35.77 -8.02
C ARG A 112 -2.14 -35.36 -7.48
N GLY A 113 -2.00 -34.11 -7.04
CA GLY A 113 -0.76 -33.62 -6.42
C GLY A 113 -0.35 -34.47 -5.21
N ARG A 114 0.95 -34.75 -5.08
CA ARG A 114 1.54 -35.53 -3.98
C ARG A 114 1.21 -34.86 -2.64
N LYS A 115 0.77 -35.63 -1.62
CA LYS A 115 0.60 -35.09 -0.25
C LYS A 115 1.95 -34.52 0.23
N PRO A 116 1.98 -33.37 0.91
CA PRO A 116 3.21 -32.90 1.54
C PRO A 116 3.59 -33.88 2.64
N LYS A 117 4.82 -34.39 2.63
CA LYS A 117 5.40 -35.08 3.77
C LYS A 117 5.62 -34.04 4.86
N ASN A 118 4.75 -34.01 5.86
CA ASN A 118 5.14 -33.53 7.18
C ASN A 118 6.03 -34.61 7.79
N GLY A 119 7.18 -34.20 8.33
CA GLY A 119 8.14 -35.09 8.97
C GLY A 119 9.52 -34.88 8.38
N GLN A 120 10.39 -34.23 9.15
CA GLN A 120 11.83 -34.26 8.97
C GLN A 120 12.26 -35.70 8.69
N THR A 121 12.99 -35.90 7.60
CA THR A 121 13.88 -37.06 7.45
C THR A 121 14.89 -36.70 6.38
N THR A 122 16.07 -36.36 6.88
CA THR A 122 17.38 -36.61 6.27
C THR A 122 17.30 -37.65 5.17
N ARG A 123 17.56 -37.22 3.94
CA ARG A 123 17.63 -38.10 2.79
C ARG A 123 19.06 -38.60 2.66
N GLN A 124 19.44 -39.54 3.54
CA GLN A 124 20.54 -40.46 3.26
C GLN A 124 20.00 -41.62 2.42
N GLU A 125 20.71 -41.84 1.31
CA GLU A 125 20.99 -43.11 0.65
C GLU A 125 19.83 -43.97 0.10
N SER A 126 19.77 -43.99 -1.22
CA SER A 126 19.67 -45.23 -2.01
C SER A 126 19.82 -44.86 -3.49
N ARG A 127 21.08 -44.69 -3.91
CA ARG A 127 21.48 -44.99 -5.28
C ARG A 127 22.49 -46.11 -5.17
N GLN A 128 22.00 -47.34 -5.30
CA GLN A 128 22.87 -48.46 -5.64
C GLN A 128 23.63 -48.09 -6.91
N ALA A 129 24.94 -48.31 -6.82
CA ALA A 129 25.92 -47.95 -7.80
C ALA A 129 25.71 -48.75 -9.09
N SER A 130 25.47 -48.03 -10.19
CA SER A 130 26.04 -48.41 -11.47
C SER A 130 27.44 -47.77 -11.52
N SER A 131 28.46 -48.60 -11.35
CA SER A 131 29.87 -48.24 -11.37
C SER A 131 30.29 -47.67 -12.73
N ALA A 132 30.47 -46.36 -12.78
CA ALA A 132 31.36 -45.70 -13.73
C ALA A 132 32.01 -44.50 -13.00
N PRO A 133 33.35 -44.37 -12.97
CA PRO A 133 34.00 -43.32 -12.21
C PRO A 133 33.72 -41.97 -12.85
N LYS A 134 32.94 -41.12 -12.16
CA LYS A 134 32.82 -39.71 -12.53
C LYS A 134 34.10 -38.99 -12.12
N THR A 135 34.97 -38.81 -13.10
CA THR A 135 36.21 -38.02 -13.11
C THR A 135 36.18 -36.78 -12.18
N GLU A 136 37.19 -36.68 -11.31
CA GLU A 136 37.56 -35.56 -10.43
C GLU A 136 37.39 -34.14 -11.01
N PRO A 137 37.68 -33.84 -12.30
CA PRO A 137 37.47 -32.51 -12.88
C PRO A 137 36.04 -31.95 -12.78
N SER A 138 35.02 -32.81 -12.66
CA SER A 138 33.61 -32.38 -12.56
C SER A 138 33.26 -31.70 -11.23
N LEU A 139 33.91 -32.11 -10.13
CA LEU A 139 33.71 -31.54 -8.79
C LEU A 139 34.41 -30.19 -8.64
N THR A 140 35.60 -30.04 -9.22
CA THR A 140 36.37 -28.78 -9.26
C THR A 140 35.63 -27.72 -10.08
N LYS A 141 35.08 -28.10 -11.24
CA LYS A 141 34.29 -27.22 -12.12
C LYS A 141 33.01 -26.72 -11.44
N ARG A 142 32.27 -27.59 -10.73
CA ARG A 142 31.08 -27.21 -9.97
C ARG A 142 31.38 -26.20 -8.86
N LYS A 143 32.49 -26.40 -8.11
CA LYS A 143 32.93 -25.47 -7.06
C LYS A 143 33.28 -24.08 -7.63
N LEU A 144 33.95 -24.03 -8.77
CA LEU A 144 34.28 -22.80 -9.49
C LEU A 144 33.03 -22.04 -9.94
N ILE A 145 32.06 -22.73 -10.57
CA ILE A 145 30.79 -22.13 -10.99
C ILE A 145 30.04 -21.53 -9.80
N VAL A 146 29.94 -22.27 -8.69
CA VAL A 146 29.27 -21.81 -7.46
C VAL A 146 29.97 -20.56 -6.91
N LYS A 147 31.30 -20.55 -6.85
CA LYS A 147 32.10 -19.41 -6.38
C LYS A 147 31.88 -18.17 -7.25
N ASP A 148 31.95 -18.30 -8.58
CA ASP A 148 31.72 -17.20 -9.50
C ASP A 148 30.26 -16.70 -9.43
N THR A 149 29.30 -17.60 -9.28
CA THR A 149 27.89 -17.24 -9.10
C THR A 149 27.68 -16.43 -7.83
N THR A 150 28.27 -16.86 -6.70
CA THR A 150 28.21 -16.12 -5.43
C THR A 150 28.89 -14.75 -5.51
N ARG A 151 29.97 -14.63 -6.30
CA ARG A 151 30.64 -13.35 -6.57
C ARG A 151 29.72 -12.40 -7.35
N CYS A 152 29.05 -12.88 -8.38
CA CYS A 152 28.14 -12.07 -9.20
C CYS A 152 26.88 -11.65 -8.42
N LEU A 153 26.39 -12.47 -7.50
CA LEU A 153 25.18 -12.19 -6.70
C LEU A 153 25.41 -11.26 -5.48
N LYS A 154 26.62 -10.71 -5.28
CA LYS A 154 27.04 -9.77 -4.21
C LYS A 154 26.00 -9.60 -3.07
N LYS A 155 26.20 -10.32 -1.94
CA LYS A 155 25.36 -10.34 -0.71
C LYS A 155 24.01 -11.08 -0.83
N ILE A 156 24.06 -12.39 -1.05
CA ILE A 156 22.93 -13.27 -0.72
C ILE A 156 23.45 -14.33 0.26
N ASP A 157 22.79 -14.47 1.42
CA ASP A 157 23.18 -15.40 2.50
C ASP A 157 23.23 -16.88 2.05
N SER A 158 22.58 -17.25 0.94
CA SER A 158 22.61 -18.60 0.36
C SER A 158 22.06 -18.64 -1.08
N LEU A 159 22.61 -19.50 -1.94
CA LEU A 159 22.15 -19.71 -3.32
C LEU A 159 20.68 -20.17 -3.41
N GLU A 160 20.17 -20.86 -2.39
CA GLU A 160 18.77 -21.32 -2.32
C GLU A 160 17.77 -20.17 -2.10
N LYS A 161 18.22 -19.04 -1.53
CA LYS A 161 17.40 -17.83 -1.34
C LYS A 161 17.46 -16.88 -2.54
N ALA A 162 18.31 -17.17 -3.55
CA ALA A 162 18.42 -16.32 -4.73
C ALA A 162 17.16 -16.39 -5.60
N SER A 163 16.76 -15.23 -6.13
CA SER A 163 15.64 -15.17 -7.07
C SER A 163 15.96 -15.96 -8.33
N LYS A 164 14.97 -16.71 -8.87
CA LYS A 164 15.10 -17.43 -10.14
C LYS A 164 15.52 -16.53 -11.31
N LYS A 165 15.08 -15.27 -11.32
CA LYS A 165 15.50 -14.24 -12.29
C LYS A 165 16.99 -13.91 -12.14
N GLY A 166 17.45 -13.74 -10.90
CA GLY A 166 18.86 -13.45 -10.61
C GLY A 166 19.78 -14.61 -10.97
N LEU A 167 19.39 -15.85 -10.67
CA LEU A 167 20.13 -17.04 -11.09
C LEU A 167 20.17 -17.16 -12.62
N ALA A 168 19.05 -16.91 -13.31
CA ALA A 168 19.04 -16.92 -14.77
C ALA A 168 19.92 -15.84 -15.40
N GLN A 169 19.96 -14.63 -14.81
CA GLN A 169 20.85 -13.55 -15.27
C GLN A 169 22.32 -13.96 -15.11
N VAL A 170 22.71 -14.53 -13.97
CA VAL A 170 24.08 -14.97 -13.76
C VAL A 170 24.47 -16.12 -14.70
N ILE A 171 23.56 -17.05 -14.99
CA ILE A 171 23.79 -18.07 -16.02
C ILE A 171 23.97 -17.44 -17.39
N TYR A 172 23.17 -16.44 -17.73
CA TYR A 172 23.28 -15.71 -18.98
C TYR A 172 24.66 -15.03 -19.12
N ASP A 173 25.13 -14.36 -18.07
CA ASP A 173 26.43 -13.68 -18.04
C ASP A 173 27.61 -14.66 -18.05
N LEU A 174 27.49 -15.81 -17.36
CA LEU A 174 28.53 -16.84 -17.26
C LEU A 174 28.56 -17.82 -18.43
N LYS A 175 27.59 -17.77 -19.35
CA LYS A 175 27.52 -18.63 -20.54
C LYS A 175 28.74 -18.47 -21.46
N ALA A 176 29.41 -17.32 -21.40
CA ALA A 176 30.67 -17.07 -22.11
C ALA A 176 31.86 -17.85 -21.51
N LYS A 177 31.78 -18.27 -20.24
CA LYS A 177 32.87 -18.91 -19.49
C LYS A 177 32.65 -20.40 -19.22
N TYR A 178 31.39 -20.83 -19.10
CA TYR A 178 31.02 -22.20 -18.77
C TYR A 178 29.93 -22.72 -19.71
N LEU A 179 29.94 -24.03 -19.98
CA LEU A 179 28.87 -24.67 -20.73
C LEU A 179 27.54 -24.57 -19.97
N LEU A 180 26.46 -24.27 -20.69
CA LEU A 180 25.13 -24.11 -20.10
C LEU A 180 24.68 -25.33 -19.29
N LYS A 181 25.01 -26.54 -19.76
CA LYS A 181 24.71 -27.79 -19.06
C LYS A 181 25.33 -27.82 -17.65
N ASP A 182 26.60 -27.41 -17.54
CA ASP A 182 27.32 -27.40 -16.26
C ASP A 182 26.76 -26.33 -15.31
N LEU A 183 26.34 -25.18 -15.86
CA LEU A 183 25.70 -24.10 -15.10
C LEU A 183 24.35 -24.54 -14.52
N ILE A 184 23.52 -25.22 -15.32
CA ILE A 184 22.22 -25.74 -14.91
C ILE A 184 22.37 -26.89 -13.89
N ASP A 185 23.37 -27.76 -14.06
CA ASP A 185 23.64 -28.86 -13.11
C ASP A 185 24.20 -28.35 -11.77
N ALA A 186 24.92 -27.23 -11.78
CA ALA A 186 25.54 -26.65 -10.59
C ALA A 186 24.58 -25.78 -9.77
N LEU A 187 23.59 -25.13 -10.39
CA LEU A 187 22.72 -24.14 -9.75
C LEU A 187 21.29 -24.65 -9.52
N PRO A 188 20.56 -24.15 -8.50
CA PRO A 188 19.21 -24.61 -8.16
C PRO A 188 18.13 -24.03 -9.10
N ILE A 189 18.29 -24.18 -10.42
CA ILE A 189 17.36 -23.70 -11.44
C ILE A 189 17.18 -24.73 -12.55
N SER A 190 15.95 -24.90 -13.03
CA SER A 190 15.67 -25.82 -14.14
C SER A 190 15.93 -25.17 -15.50
N MET A 191 16.30 -25.97 -16.50
CA MET A 191 16.50 -25.51 -17.89
C MET A 191 15.30 -24.70 -18.41
N SER A 192 14.07 -25.20 -18.22
CA SER A 192 12.84 -24.50 -18.64
C SER A 192 12.68 -23.12 -18.00
N THR A 193 13.08 -22.97 -16.73
CA THR A 193 13.04 -21.67 -16.03
C THR A 193 14.10 -20.73 -16.57
N TYR A 194 15.31 -21.23 -16.86
CA TYR A 194 16.36 -20.44 -17.49
C TYR A 194 15.93 -19.97 -18.89
N GLN A 195 15.45 -20.86 -19.75
CA GLN A 195 14.98 -20.52 -21.10
C GLN A 195 13.83 -19.49 -21.08
N TYR A 196 12.90 -19.62 -20.13
CA TYR A 196 11.85 -18.62 -19.92
C TYR A 196 12.42 -17.22 -19.62
N TRP A 197 13.43 -17.14 -18.75
CA TRP A 197 14.07 -15.85 -18.43
C TRP A 197 14.99 -15.35 -19.54
N GLN A 198 15.72 -16.24 -20.21
CA GLN A 198 16.55 -15.92 -21.37
C GLN A 198 15.71 -15.26 -22.46
N ASN A 199 14.57 -15.85 -22.83
CA ASN A 199 13.69 -15.26 -23.82
C ASN A 199 13.19 -13.86 -23.39
N ARG A 200 12.93 -13.65 -22.10
CA ARG A 200 12.57 -12.33 -21.55
C ARG A 200 13.71 -11.32 -21.50
N PHE A 201 14.96 -11.77 -21.44
CA PHE A 201 16.13 -10.89 -21.50
C PHE A 201 16.42 -10.47 -22.94
N GLU A 202 16.26 -11.40 -23.89
CA GLU A 202 16.43 -11.18 -25.32
C GLU A 202 15.28 -10.34 -25.92
N HIS A 203 14.06 -10.51 -25.40
CA HIS A 203 12.86 -9.78 -25.81
C HIS A 203 12.24 -9.04 -24.61
N PRO A 204 12.79 -7.86 -24.23
CA PRO A 204 12.23 -7.06 -23.16
C PRO A 204 10.79 -6.64 -23.51
N ASP A 205 9.90 -6.75 -22.53
CA ASP A 205 8.49 -6.36 -22.64
C ASP A 205 8.41 -4.82 -22.71
N GLU A 206 8.17 -4.28 -23.91
CA GLU A 206 8.08 -2.84 -24.18
C GLU A 206 7.05 -2.16 -23.26
N ASP A 207 5.92 -2.80 -22.99
CA ASP A 207 4.90 -2.27 -22.07
C ASP A 207 5.41 -2.20 -20.62
N GLU A 208 6.29 -3.12 -20.22
CA GLU A 208 6.91 -3.12 -18.90
C GLU A 208 7.98 -2.03 -18.78
N GLU A 209 8.77 -1.78 -19.82
CA GLU A 209 9.74 -0.68 -19.85
C GLU A 209 9.07 0.70 -19.89
N GLU A 210 8.00 0.86 -20.69
CA GLU A 210 7.18 2.08 -20.68
C GLU A 210 6.64 2.33 -19.27
N LEU A 211 6.05 1.30 -18.64
CA LEU A 211 5.51 1.42 -17.29
C LEU A 211 6.60 1.76 -16.26
N LYS A 212 7.81 1.19 -16.37
CA LYS A 212 8.94 1.56 -15.50
C LYS A 212 9.33 3.02 -15.68
N ALA A 213 9.37 3.53 -16.92
CA ALA A 213 9.66 4.92 -17.21
C ALA A 213 8.61 5.85 -16.59
N VAL A 214 7.32 5.55 -16.76
CA VAL A 214 6.21 6.31 -16.14
C VAL A 214 6.31 6.28 -14.62
N ILE A 215 6.56 5.12 -14.01
CA ILE A 215 6.73 4.98 -12.56
C ILE A 215 7.88 5.87 -12.07
N LYS A 216 9.05 5.82 -12.72
CA LYS A 216 10.21 6.66 -12.36
C LYS A 216 9.91 8.14 -12.52
N GLY A 217 9.30 8.54 -13.64
CA GLY A 217 8.92 9.91 -13.92
C GLY A 217 8.00 10.48 -12.85
N LEU A 218 6.92 9.77 -12.53
CA LEU A 218 5.98 10.20 -11.48
C LEU A 218 6.61 10.16 -10.09
N PHE A 219 7.43 9.15 -9.77
CA PHE A 219 8.12 9.10 -8.48
C PHE A 219 9.04 10.31 -8.27
N ASN A 220 9.77 10.72 -9.30
CA ASN A 220 10.64 11.89 -9.28
C ASN A 220 9.83 13.20 -9.28
N TYR A 221 8.75 13.28 -10.06
CA TYR A 221 7.83 14.42 -10.06
C TYR A 221 7.27 14.72 -8.66
N TYR A 222 6.94 13.67 -7.90
CA TYR A 222 6.54 13.76 -6.49
C TYR A 222 7.70 13.68 -5.50
N GLN A 223 8.93 14.00 -5.92
CA GLN A 223 10.12 14.14 -5.06
C GLN A 223 10.40 12.92 -4.15
N ALA A 224 10.12 11.71 -4.64
CA ALA A 224 10.27 10.44 -3.92
C ALA A 224 9.40 10.31 -2.65
N GLU A 225 8.32 11.09 -2.53
CA GLU A 225 7.47 11.11 -1.33
C GLU A 225 6.33 10.10 -1.37
N TYR A 226 5.99 9.61 -2.56
CA TYR A 226 4.87 8.71 -2.73
C TYR A 226 5.30 7.25 -2.62
N GLY A 227 4.76 6.57 -1.63
CA GLY A 227 4.75 5.11 -1.59
C GLY A 227 3.78 4.51 -2.62
N VAL A 228 3.83 3.19 -2.74
CA VAL A 228 3.07 2.37 -3.71
C VAL A 228 1.60 2.78 -3.80
N ARG A 229 0.93 3.02 -2.68
CA ARG A 229 -0.51 3.34 -2.65
C ARG A 229 -0.84 4.63 -3.40
N ARG A 230 -0.12 5.73 -3.12
CA ARG A 230 -0.36 7.03 -3.76
C ARG A 230 0.10 7.02 -5.21
N LEU A 231 1.29 6.47 -5.46
CA LEU A 231 1.85 6.42 -6.80
C LEU A 231 1.01 5.55 -7.74
N SER A 232 0.49 4.41 -7.26
CA SER A 232 -0.40 3.56 -8.06
C SER A 232 -1.67 4.27 -8.51
N THR A 233 -2.25 5.13 -7.67
CA THR A 233 -3.41 5.93 -8.07
C THR A 233 -3.03 6.88 -9.20
N GLN A 234 -1.95 7.66 -9.04
CA GLN A 234 -1.52 8.62 -10.04
C GLN A 234 -1.12 7.98 -11.37
N ILE A 235 -0.45 6.83 -11.34
CA ILE A 235 -0.12 6.07 -12.55
C ILE A 235 -1.41 5.63 -13.25
N ARG A 236 -2.39 5.10 -12.51
CA ARG A 236 -3.66 4.67 -13.11
C ARG A 236 -4.44 5.84 -13.68
N ASP A 237 -4.43 6.99 -13.02
CA ASP A 237 -5.06 8.21 -13.51
C ASP A 237 -4.39 8.69 -14.80
N TYR A 238 -3.04 8.74 -14.83
CA TYR A 238 -2.26 9.04 -16.03
C TYR A 238 -2.61 8.10 -17.21
N TYR A 239 -2.64 6.79 -16.98
CA TYR A 239 -3.01 5.82 -18.02
C TYR A 239 -4.42 6.04 -18.54
N ARG A 240 -5.39 6.38 -17.67
CA ARG A 240 -6.76 6.72 -18.12
C ARG A 240 -6.78 7.98 -18.98
N LEU A 241 -5.99 9.00 -18.63
CA LEU A 241 -5.92 10.25 -19.40
C LEU A 241 -5.39 10.03 -20.82
N ILE A 242 -4.38 9.18 -21.00
CA ILE A 242 -3.83 8.84 -22.31
C ILE A 242 -4.61 7.72 -23.04
N GLY A 243 -5.79 7.35 -22.54
CA GLY A 243 -6.64 6.32 -23.14
C GLY A 243 -6.12 4.88 -23.06
N LYS A 244 -5.07 4.63 -22.26
CA LYS A 244 -4.49 3.29 -22.08
C LYS A 244 -5.12 2.53 -20.91
N LYS A 245 -5.12 1.20 -20.99
CA LYS A 245 -5.63 0.33 -19.92
C LYS A 245 -4.80 0.53 -18.63
N PRO A 246 -5.43 0.87 -17.49
CA PRO A 246 -4.69 1.17 -16.26
C PRO A 246 -4.01 -0.10 -15.71
N PRO A 247 -2.72 -0.03 -15.35
CA PRO A 247 -1.98 -1.17 -14.82
C PRO A 247 -2.50 -1.59 -13.44
N ASN A 248 -2.38 -2.88 -13.12
CA ASN A 248 -2.75 -3.42 -11.82
C ASN A 248 -1.76 -2.93 -10.74
N HIS A 249 -2.28 -2.49 -9.58
CA HIS A 249 -1.45 -2.02 -8.45
C HIS A 249 -0.38 -3.03 -8.01
N LYS A 250 -0.62 -4.35 -8.13
CA LYS A 250 0.39 -5.38 -7.82
C LYS A 250 1.55 -5.38 -8.82
N ARG A 251 1.28 -5.09 -10.10
CA ARG A 251 2.32 -4.93 -11.14
C ARG A 251 3.17 -3.71 -10.82
N ILE A 252 2.54 -2.58 -10.52
CA ILE A 252 3.22 -1.34 -10.11
C ILE A 252 4.10 -1.60 -8.88
N GLN A 253 3.54 -2.23 -7.84
CA GLN A 253 4.26 -2.56 -6.61
C GLN A 253 5.50 -3.43 -6.87
N ARG A 254 5.37 -4.49 -7.70
CA ARG A 254 6.49 -5.35 -8.08
C ARG A 254 7.59 -4.51 -8.75
N LEU A 255 7.24 -3.69 -9.74
CA LEU A 255 8.19 -2.88 -10.49
C LEU A 255 8.89 -1.83 -9.62
N MET A 256 8.16 -1.16 -8.73
CA MET A 256 8.77 -0.25 -7.75
C MET A 256 9.79 -0.98 -6.85
N HIS A 257 9.47 -2.21 -6.42
CA HIS A 257 10.39 -3.01 -5.61
C HIS A 257 11.63 -3.45 -6.41
N GLU A 258 11.45 -3.90 -7.65
CA GLU A 258 12.56 -4.27 -8.56
C GLU A 258 13.49 -3.09 -8.83
N MET A 259 12.94 -1.88 -8.97
CA MET A 259 13.72 -0.64 -9.17
C MET A 259 14.25 -0.02 -7.88
N GLY A 260 13.96 -0.59 -6.71
CA GLY A 260 14.38 -0.04 -5.42
C GLY A 260 13.69 1.27 -5.01
N LEU A 261 12.59 1.65 -5.66
CA LEU A 261 11.86 2.90 -5.38
C LEU A 261 11.04 2.76 -4.10
N LYS A 262 11.57 3.30 -3.00
CA LYS A 262 10.94 3.25 -1.67
C LYS A 262 10.88 4.64 -1.06
N CYS A 263 9.73 4.98 -0.47
CA CYS A 263 9.60 6.18 0.35
C CYS A 263 10.21 5.91 1.75
N ILE A 264 11.27 6.64 2.10
CA ILE A 264 11.99 6.50 3.38
C ILE A 264 11.78 7.67 4.35
N LYS A 265 11.06 8.72 3.92
CA LYS A 265 10.99 10.02 4.60
C LYS A 265 10.25 10.01 5.95
N TYR A 266 9.29 9.11 6.18
CA TYR A 266 8.40 9.14 7.36
C TYR A 266 8.90 8.34 8.58
N ASN A 267 10.20 8.03 8.68
CA ASN A 267 10.74 7.15 9.74
C ASN A 267 11.38 7.88 10.94
N ARG A 268 11.38 9.22 10.99
CA ARG A 268 12.05 9.99 12.06
C ARG A 268 11.06 10.67 13.01
N ARG A 269 11.35 10.59 14.31
CA ARG A 269 10.69 11.38 15.37
C ARG A 269 11.44 12.70 15.54
N VAL A 270 10.75 13.83 15.44
CA VAL A 270 11.34 15.17 15.61
C VAL A 270 10.82 15.81 16.92
N ARG A 271 11.67 16.61 17.57
CA ARG A 271 11.34 17.34 18.82
C ARG A 271 10.32 18.47 18.58
N LYS A 272 9.54 18.78 19.62
CA LYS A 272 8.45 19.79 19.61
C LYS A 272 8.95 21.18 20.00
N TYR A 273 8.28 22.21 19.48
CA TYR A 273 8.42 23.63 19.84
C TYR A 273 7.40 23.98 20.93
N ASP A 274 7.76 24.85 21.88
CA ASP A 274 6.85 25.39 22.90
C ASP A 274 7.03 26.91 23.00
N SER A 275 5.94 27.66 22.86
CA SER A 275 5.89 29.13 22.87
C SER A 275 5.16 29.70 24.10
N SER A 276 4.76 28.85 25.05
CA SER A 276 3.92 29.20 26.20
C SER A 276 4.60 30.19 27.16
N LYS A 277 4.16 31.46 27.17
CA LYS A 277 4.55 32.47 28.17
C LYS A 277 3.49 32.64 29.27
N GLY A 278 3.46 31.72 30.23
CA GLY A 278 2.74 31.91 31.52
C GLY A 278 1.26 32.32 31.43
N PRO A 279 0.60 32.67 32.55
CA PRO A 279 -0.84 32.94 32.60
C PRO A 279 -1.27 34.36 32.19
N ASN A 280 -0.49 35.10 31.39
CA ASN A 280 -0.76 36.53 31.13
C ASN A 280 -1.36 36.76 29.73
N GLY A 281 -2.65 37.16 29.69
CA GLY A 281 -3.35 37.63 28.49
C GLY A 281 -4.84 37.22 28.41
N LYS A 282 -5.60 37.81 27.47
CA LYS A 282 -7.05 37.53 27.31
C LYS A 282 -7.27 36.22 26.54
N LYS A 283 -7.89 35.24 27.19
CA LYS A 283 -8.17 33.90 26.66
C LYS A 283 -9.57 33.80 26.03
N ALA A 284 -9.70 33.03 24.95
CA ALA A 284 -10.95 32.70 24.29
C ALA A 284 -11.30 31.25 24.60
N LYS A 285 -12.60 30.96 24.82
CA LYS A 285 -13.07 29.57 25.04
C LYS A 285 -12.72 28.68 23.83
N ASN A 286 -12.45 27.41 24.06
CA ASN A 286 -12.32 26.44 22.98
C ASN A 286 -13.71 26.19 22.36
N LYS A 287 -13.87 26.59 21.09
CA LYS A 287 -15.13 26.46 20.33
C LYS A 287 -15.02 25.41 19.24
N LEU A 288 -13.80 25.13 18.78
CA LEU A 288 -13.54 24.07 17.80
C LEU A 288 -13.82 22.70 18.44
N ASN A 289 -13.38 22.49 19.69
CA ASN A 289 -13.59 21.24 20.45
C ASN A 289 -13.26 19.99 19.62
N ARG A 290 -12.10 20.01 18.94
CA ARG A 290 -11.59 18.92 18.08
C ARG A 290 -12.50 18.53 16.90
N ARG A 291 -13.52 19.34 16.59
CA ARG A 291 -14.38 19.16 15.41
C ARG A 291 -13.68 19.69 14.16
N PHE A 292 -12.62 19.01 13.75
CA PHE A 292 -11.75 19.39 12.64
C PHE A 292 -12.36 19.19 11.24
N MET A 293 -13.60 18.71 11.16
CA MET A 293 -14.31 18.57 9.89
C MET A 293 -15.10 19.84 9.58
N SER A 294 -14.97 20.31 8.34
CA SER A 294 -15.74 21.39 7.73
C SER A 294 -16.09 20.97 6.31
N ASN A 295 -17.26 21.36 5.83
CA ASN A 295 -17.66 21.19 4.43
C ASN A 295 -17.63 22.52 3.65
N ARG A 296 -17.37 23.64 4.33
CA ARG A 296 -17.35 24.98 3.74
C ARG A 296 -15.98 25.62 3.92
N LYS A 297 -15.43 26.20 2.85
CA LYS A 297 -14.16 26.92 2.86
C LYS A 297 -14.22 28.08 3.86
N TYR A 298 -13.13 28.37 4.56
CA TYR A 298 -12.99 29.41 5.59
C TYR A 298 -13.82 29.21 6.87
N GLN A 299 -14.85 28.37 6.88
CA GLN A 299 -15.75 28.22 8.04
C GLN A 299 -14.98 27.85 9.31
N LYS A 300 -14.00 26.96 9.17
CA LYS A 300 -13.08 26.59 10.24
C LYS A 300 -11.66 26.57 9.70
N MET A 301 -10.83 27.39 10.31
CA MET A 301 -9.41 27.51 10.01
C MET A 301 -8.60 27.24 11.28
N VAL A 302 -7.38 26.78 11.12
CA VAL A 302 -6.42 26.57 12.21
C VAL A 302 -5.14 27.35 11.92
N CYS A 303 -4.52 27.90 12.96
CA CYS A 303 -3.23 28.57 12.88
C CYS A 303 -2.30 28.07 13.99
N ASP A 304 -1.02 27.91 13.67
CA ASP A 304 0.01 27.52 14.61
C ASP A 304 1.41 27.89 14.08
N ILE A 305 2.40 27.96 14.98
CA ILE A 305 3.80 28.24 14.66
C ILE A 305 4.62 26.96 14.84
N THR A 306 5.55 26.69 13.91
CA THR A 306 6.61 25.69 14.10
C THR A 306 7.98 26.28 13.85
N GLU A 307 9.00 25.72 14.50
CA GLU A 307 10.40 25.96 14.15
C GLU A 307 11.01 24.76 13.39
N VAL A 308 11.95 25.07 12.51
CA VAL A 308 12.84 24.13 11.80
C VAL A 308 14.28 24.67 11.91
N LYS A 309 15.28 23.78 11.99
CA LYS A 309 16.68 24.17 12.13
C LYS A 309 17.45 23.95 10.84
N ALA A 310 18.29 24.91 10.46
CA ALA A 310 19.28 24.76 9.42
C ALA A 310 20.52 24.03 9.97
N HIS A 311 21.42 23.61 9.07
CA HIS A 311 22.62 22.86 9.44
C HIS A 311 23.55 23.64 10.37
N ASP A 312 23.61 24.96 10.22
CA ASP A 312 24.37 25.87 11.09
C ASP A 312 23.73 26.10 12.47
N GLY A 313 22.62 25.40 12.79
CA GLY A 313 21.92 25.48 14.06
C GLY A 313 20.94 26.65 14.18
N ARG A 314 20.92 27.58 13.23
CA ARG A 314 19.98 28.70 13.23
C ARG A 314 18.57 28.24 12.89
N LYS A 315 17.57 28.91 13.48
CA LYS A 315 16.17 28.52 13.40
C LYS A 315 15.41 29.33 12.36
N VAL A 316 14.53 28.67 11.63
CA VAL A 316 13.50 29.30 10.78
C VAL A 316 12.14 28.98 11.39
N TYR A 317 11.30 29.99 11.50
CA TYR A 317 9.94 29.90 12.01
C TYR A 317 8.96 29.97 10.86
N LEU A 318 7.93 29.13 10.91
CA LEU A 318 6.84 29.08 9.96
C LEU A 318 5.53 29.22 10.70
N GLU A 319 4.72 30.18 10.28
CA GLU A 319 3.32 30.31 10.67
C GLU A 319 2.44 29.98 9.47
N ILE A 320 1.39 29.18 9.69
CA ILE A 320 0.43 28.81 8.64
C ILE A 320 -0.98 29.12 9.10
N ILE A 321 -1.83 29.53 8.17
CA ILE A 321 -3.29 29.43 8.33
C ILE A 321 -3.78 28.35 7.37
N LYS A 322 -4.39 27.31 7.91
CA LYS A 322 -4.90 26.18 7.15
C LYS A 322 -6.42 26.12 7.20
N ASP A 323 -7.04 25.90 6.04
CA ASP A 323 -8.46 25.58 5.93
C ASP A 323 -8.74 24.12 6.31
N LEU A 324 -9.84 23.88 7.03
CA LEU A 324 -10.23 22.54 7.44
C LEU A 324 -11.17 21.83 6.46
N ALA A 325 -11.81 22.54 5.52
CA ALA A 325 -12.64 21.92 4.49
C ALA A 325 -11.80 21.41 3.32
N THR A 326 -10.92 22.25 2.78
CA THR A 326 -10.09 21.94 1.60
C THR A 326 -8.75 21.31 1.96
N ASN A 327 -8.34 21.39 3.23
CA ASN A 327 -6.99 21.11 3.70
C ASN A 327 -5.89 21.99 3.10
N GLN A 328 -6.23 23.10 2.44
CA GLN A 328 -5.27 24.04 1.86
C GLN A 328 -4.55 24.86 2.93
N LEU A 329 -3.26 25.14 2.73
CA LEU A 329 -2.55 26.19 3.45
C LEU A 329 -2.89 27.51 2.75
N LEU A 330 -3.76 28.32 3.36
CA LEU A 330 -4.32 29.53 2.77
C LEU A 330 -3.27 30.63 2.67
N THR A 331 -2.65 30.95 3.81
CA THR A 331 -1.62 31.97 3.94
C THR A 331 -0.55 31.50 4.92
N TRP A 332 0.66 32.03 4.79
CA TRP A 332 1.79 31.67 5.63
C TRP A 332 2.82 32.81 5.71
N SER A 333 3.67 32.74 6.72
CA SER A 333 4.83 33.62 6.87
C SER A 333 6.03 32.78 7.29
N ILE A 334 7.20 33.14 6.78
CA ILE A 334 8.48 32.48 7.08
C ILE A 334 9.42 33.57 7.59
N SER A 335 10.02 33.36 8.76
CA SER A 335 10.88 34.37 9.40
C SER A 335 12.03 33.71 10.17
N GLN A 336 13.12 34.45 10.33
CA GLN A 336 14.23 34.09 11.21
C GLN A 336 13.91 34.35 12.69
N HIS A 337 12.87 35.14 12.98
CA HIS A 337 12.45 35.51 14.34
C HIS A 337 10.93 35.42 14.50
N PRO A 338 10.42 34.82 15.61
CA PRO A 338 8.99 34.68 15.86
C PRO A 338 8.45 35.95 16.54
N ASN A 339 8.55 37.10 15.87
CA ASN A 339 8.04 38.36 16.39
C ASN A 339 6.52 38.48 16.18
N LEU A 340 5.90 39.54 16.70
CA LEU A 340 4.46 39.74 16.55
C LEU A 340 4.05 39.94 15.08
N GLN A 341 4.82 40.72 14.32
CA GLN A 341 4.50 41.04 12.93
C GLN A 341 4.43 39.79 12.06
N PHE A 342 5.40 38.89 12.23
CA PHE A 342 5.45 37.58 11.61
C PHE A 342 4.14 36.79 11.79
N ALA A 343 3.54 36.85 12.98
CA ALA A 343 2.26 36.19 13.23
C ALA A 343 1.07 36.94 12.63
N LEU A 344 1.13 38.27 12.56
CA LEU A 344 0.06 39.07 11.98
C LEU A 344 0.02 38.95 10.44
N ASP A 345 1.16 38.76 9.77
CA ASP A 345 1.26 38.79 8.31
C ASP A 345 0.32 37.78 7.61
N PRO A 346 0.27 36.48 7.99
CA PRO A 346 -0.64 35.51 7.36
C PRO A 346 -2.11 35.90 7.55
N LEU A 347 -2.45 36.44 8.72
CA LEU A 347 -3.82 36.87 9.00
C LEU A 347 -4.19 38.12 8.18
N GLN A 348 -3.27 39.06 8.01
CA GLN A 348 -3.47 40.23 7.15
C GLN A 348 -3.66 39.83 5.69
N GLN A 349 -2.84 38.89 5.18
CA GLN A 349 -3.00 38.35 3.83
C GLN A 349 -4.34 37.63 3.66
N LEU A 350 -4.76 36.86 4.68
CA LEU A 350 -6.04 36.15 4.65
C LEU A 350 -7.21 37.14 4.54
N LEU A 351 -7.18 38.22 5.31
CA LEU A 351 -8.22 39.26 5.26
C LEU A 351 -8.35 39.91 3.88
N LYS A 352 -7.25 40.04 3.13
CA LYS A 352 -7.28 40.57 1.76
C LYS A 352 -7.91 39.59 0.76
N GLN A 353 -7.86 38.29 1.04
CA GLN A 353 -8.38 37.23 0.17
C GLN A 353 -9.79 36.77 0.56
N LEU A 354 -10.27 37.16 1.76
CA LEU A 354 -11.54 36.71 2.30
C LEU A 354 -12.71 37.34 1.54
N SER A 355 -13.50 36.50 0.86
CA SER A 355 -14.79 36.88 0.29
C SER A 355 -15.90 36.81 1.34
N HIS A 356 -17.02 37.48 1.06
CA HIS A 356 -18.21 37.35 1.88
C HIS A 356 -18.79 35.93 1.74
N THR A 357 -18.91 35.20 2.85
CA THR A 357 -19.28 33.78 2.85
C THR A 357 -20.70 33.50 3.34
N GLY A 358 -21.36 34.47 3.99
CA GLY A 358 -22.70 34.28 4.56
C GLY A 358 -22.76 33.36 5.79
N TYR A 359 -21.63 32.95 6.37
CA TYR A 359 -21.57 32.16 7.60
C TYR A 359 -20.44 32.60 8.54
N GLN A 360 -20.56 32.22 9.82
CA GLN A 360 -19.55 32.56 10.82
C GLN A 360 -18.24 31.82 10.57
N LEU A 361 -17.17 32.58 10.35
CA LEU A 361 -15.80 32.08 10.26
C LEU A 361 -15.22 31.85 11.65
N THR A 362 -14.41 30.81 11.83
CA THR A 362 -13.71 30.53 13.08
C THR A 362 -12.23 30.26 12.82
N LEU A 363 -11.34 30.96 13.52
CA LEU A 363 -9.90 30.67 13.52
C LEU A 363 -9.50 30.11 14.88
N HIS A 364 -8.93 28.91 14.87
CA HIS A 364 -8.47 28.20 16.05
C HIS A 364 -6.95 28.27 16.18
N THR A 365 -6.46 28.67 17.36
CA THR A 365 -5.03 28.78 17.65
C THR A 365 -4.67 28.10 18.97
N ASP A 366 -3.38 27.98 19.26
CA ASP A 366 -2.92 27.72 20.61
C ASP A 366 -3.07 28.95 21.53
N GLN A 367 -2.58 28.84 22.77
CA GLN A 367 -2.53 29.96 23.72
C GLN A 367 -1.20 30.72 23.69
N GLY A 368 -0.48 30.71 22.58
CA GLY A 368 0.73 31.49 22.36
C GLY A 368 0.49 32.99 22.54
N TRP A 369 1.53 33.71 22.97
CA TRP A 369 1.39 35.13 23.33
C TRP A 369 0.98 36.00 22.13
N HIS A 370 1.40 35.63 20.91
CA HIS A 370 1.02 36.28 19.65
C HIS A 370 -0.50 36.35 19.48
N TYR A 371 -1.19 35.23 19.72
CA TYR A 371 -2.64 35.09 19.51
C TYR A 371 -3.49 35.74 20.59
N GLN A 372 -2.90 36.02 21.76
CA GLN A 372 -3.55 36.78 22.84
C GLN A 372 -3.42 38.29 22.63
N HIS A 373 -2.48 38.73 21.79
CA HIS A 373 -2.15 40.13 21.60
C HIS A 373 -3.32 40.96 21.05
N ARG A 374 -3.37 42.24 21.43
CA ARG A 374 -4.43 43.19 21.01
C ARG A 374 -4.55 43.30 19.49
N ALA A 375 -3.41 43.37 18.80
CA ALA A 375 -3.36 43.52 17.34
C ALA A 375 -4.01 42.33 16.63
N TRP A 376 -3.71 41.10 17.06
CA TRP A 376 -4.33 39.88 16.54
C TRP A 376 -5.86 39.92 16.70
N ARG A 377 -6.34 40.22 17.91
CA ARG A 377 -7.79 40.36 18.18
C ARG A 377 -8.45 41.50 17.41
N LYS A 378 -7.71 42.53 16.99
CA LYS A 378 -8.23 43.62 16.14
C LYS A 378 -8.43 43.11 14.71
N LEU A 379 -7.43 42.44 14.13
CA LEU A 379 -7.52 41.84 12.80
C LEU A 379 -8.67 40.82 12.69
N LEU A 380 -8.82 39.95 13.70
CA LEU A 380 -9.94 38.99 13.72
C LEU A 380 -11.31 39.67 13.68
N ARG A 381 -11.47 40.79 14.40
CA ARG A 381 -12.71 41.57 14.39
C ARG A 381 -12.97 42.23 13.04
N GLN A 382 -11.93 42.73 12.36
CA GLN A 382 -12.07 43.31 11.01
C GLN A 382 -12.58 42.30 9.99
N GLY A 383 -12.20 41.03 10.11
CA GLY A 383 -12.68 39.96 9.24
C GLY A 383 -13.95 39.25 9.72
N ASN A 384 -14.60 39.72 10.79
CA ASN A 384 -15.70 39.00 11.45
C ASN A 384 -15.37 37.52 11.79
N ILE A 385 -14.09 37.25 12.12
CA ILE A 385 -13.59 35.91 12.43
C ILE A 385 -13.68 35.66 13.94
N ARG A 386 -14.38 34.59 14.31
CA ARG A 386 -14.52 34.17 15.71
C ARG A 386 -13.25 33.47 16.18
N GLN A 387 -12.59 34.03 17.20
CA GLN A 387 -11.46 33.35 17.82
C GLN A 387 -11.91 32.11 18.61
N SER A 388 -11.14 31.04 18.48
CA SER A 388 -11.13 29.88 19.35
C SER A 388 -9.69 29.61 19.77
N MET A 389 -9.45 29.23 21.03
CA MET A 389 -8.11 28.81 21.46
C MET A 389 -8.16 27.44 22.12
N SER A 390 -7.12 26.63 21.94
CA SER A 390 -6.97 25.33 22.58
C SER A 390 -6.82 25.44 24.09
N HIS A 391 -7.00 24.32 24.81
CA HIS A 391 -6.60 24.26 26.21
C HIS A 391 -5.07 24.13 26.31
N ARG A 392 -4.52 24.73 27.38
CA ARG A 392 -3.08 24.61 27.67
C ARG A 392 -2.69 23.13 27.79
N ALA A 393 -1.52 22.78 27.27
CA ALA A 393 -0.96 21.42 27.31
C ALA A 393 -1.82 20.33 26.65
N THR A 394 -2.78 20.68 25.79
CA THR A 394 -3.64 19.71 25.10
C THR A 394 -3.28 19.61 23.62
N CYS A 395 -2.29 18.78 23.28
CA CYS A 395 -1.79 18.62 21.90
C CYS A 395 -2.88 18.20 20.89
N LEU A 396 -3.87 17.43 21.34
CA LEU A 396 -4.98 16.97 20.51
C LEU A 396 -5.84 18.11 19.95
N ASP A 397 -5.88 19.27 20.62
CA ASP A 397 -6.65 20.43 20.18
C ASP A 397 -6.01 21.10 18.95
N ASN A 398 -4.70 20.91 18.73
CA ASN A 398 -3.94 21.45 17.58
C ASN A 398 -3.52 20.40 16.56
N ALA A 399 -4.04 19.17 16.66
CA ALA A 399 -3.63 18.03 15.85
C ALA A 399 -3.66 18.29 14.33
N ALA A 400 -4.55 19.18 13.86
CA ALA A 400 -4.64 19.58 12.47
C ALA A 400 -3.36 20.27 11.95
N CYS A 401 -2.78 21.21 12.72
CA CYS A 401 -1.51 21.86 12.40
C CYS A 401 -0.31 20.94 12.64
N GLU A 402 -0.29 20.22 13.76
CA GLU A 402 0.79 19.26 14.07
C GLU A 402 0.97 18.23 12.94
N THR A 403 -0.12 17.81 12.32
CA THR A 403 -0.14 16.88 11.19
C THR A 403 0.44 17.49 9.90
N VAL A 404 0.40 18.81 9.72
CA VAL A 404 1.07 19.51 8.61
C VAL A 404 2.56 19.59 8.90
N PHE A 405 2.94 20.06 10.10
CA PHE A 405 4.34 20.23 10.46
C PHE A 405 5.11 18.91 10.50
N SER A 406 4.45 17.82 10.91
CA SER A 406 5.04 16.48 10.85
C SER A 406 5.34 16.05 9.42
N LYS A 407 4.49 16.44 8.44
CA LYS A 407 4.75 16.17 7.02
C LYS A 407 5.88 17.04 6.49
N LEU A 408 5.81 18.35 6.75
CA LEU A 408 6.86 19.31 6.38
C LEU A 408 8.23 18.78 6.79
N LYS A 409 8.42 18.51 8.09
CA LYS A 409 9.70 18.05 8.66
C LYS A 409 10.16 16.70 8.12
N ALA A 410 9.24 15.81 7.74
CA ALA A 410 9.59 14.55 7.10
C ALA A 410 9.99 14.74 5.62
N GLU A 411 9.29 15.63 4.91
CA GLU A 411 9.36 15.80 3.46
C GLU A 411 10.52 16.68 3.01
N ILE A 412 10.85 17.75 3.75
CA ILE A 412 12.02 18.61 3.47
C ILE A 412 13.37 17.95 3.84
N GLY A 413 13.35 16.83 4.57
CA GLY A 413 14.57 16.10 4.91
C GLY A 413 15.24 16.54 6.22
N PRO A 414 16.38 15.93 6.58
CA PRO A 414 17.06 16.20 7.85
C PRO A 414 17.62 17.62 7.94
N ASP A 415 17.80 18.10 9.18
CA ASP A 415 18.39 19.41 9.51
C ASP A 415 19.74 19.67 8.80
N THR A 416 20.44 18.62 8.35
CA THR A 416 21.74 18.71 7.66
C THR A 416 21.68 19.01 6.17
N SER A 417 20.48 19.08 5.57
CA SER A 417 20.32 19.25 4.13
C SER A 417 20.39 20.71 3.66
N TYR A 418 20.31 21.68 4.56
CA TYR A 418 20.24 23.10 4.23
C TYR A 418 21.31 23.89 4.98
N ARG A 419 22.16 24.62 4.25
CA ARG A 419 23.37 25.26 4.79
C ARG A 419 23.05 26.40 5.76
N ASN A 420 22.04 27.20 5.44
CA ASN A 420 21.66 28.42 6.16
C ASN A 420 20.13 28.62 6.21
N GLN A 421 19.69 29.66 6.91
CA GLN A 421 18.28 30.00 7.08
C GLN A 421 17.59 30.37 5.76
N GLU A 422 18.31 30.99 4.82
CA GLU A 422 17.78 31.41 3.53
C GLU A 422 17.40 30.19 2.67
N GLU A 423 18.30 29.22 2.55
CA GLU A 423 18.08 27.97 1.81
C GLU A 423 16.92 27.17 2.41
N LEU A 424 16.88 27.07 3.75
CA LEU A 424 15.78 26.42 4.46
C LEU A 424 14.44 27.14 4.24
N SER A 425 14.43 28.48 4.26
CA SER A 425 13.23 29.27 4.01
C SER A 425 12.69 29.05 2.59
N GLN A 426 13.57 29.02 1.59
CA GLN A 426 13.20 28.71 0.21
C GLN A 426 12.64 27.30 0.08
N ALA A 427 13.23 26.31 0.77
CA ALA A 427 12.75 24.94 0.76
C ALA A 427 11.37 24.79 1.40
N ILE A 428 11.12 25.45 2.54
CA ILE A 428 9.81 25.50 3.18
C ILE A 428 8.78 26.13 2.23
N ASN A 429 9.11 27.25 1.58
CA ASN A 429 8.19 27.89 0.64
C ASN A 429 7.85 26.97 -0.55
N LYS A 430 8.86 26.35 -1.17
CA LYS A 430 8.67 25.35 -2.25
C LYS A 430 7.81 24.17 -1.79
N TRP A 431 7.98 23.72 -0.54
CA TRP A 431 7.19 22.64 0.03
C TRP A 431 5.72 23.03 0.20
N ILE A 432 5.43 24.26 0.62
CA ILE A 432 4.04 24.74 0.77
C ILE A 432 3.32 24.76 -0.58
N HIS A 433 3.96 25.25 -1.65
CA HIS A 433 3.42 25.18 -3.00
C HIS A 433 3.19 23.73 -3.44
N PHE A 434 4.18 22.86 -3.22
CA PHE A 434 4.02 21.42 -3.47
C PHE A 434 2.83 20.83 -2.68
N TYR A 435 2.66 21.19 -1.41
CA TYR A 435 1.58 20.71 -0.55
C TYR A 435 0.19 21.07 -1.10
N ASN A 436 0.01 22.30 -1.57
CA ASN A 436 -1.27 22.78 -2.08
C ASN A 436 -1.56 22.32 -3.52
N GLU A 437 -0.57 22.34 -4.39
CA GLU A 437 -0.76 22.24 -5.85
C GLU A 437 -0.53 20.83 -6.38
N ARG A 438 0.38 20.06 -5.76
CA ARG A 438 0.85 18.76 -6.30
C ARG A 438 0.65 17.59 -5.34
N ARG A 439 0.57 17.83 -4.04
CA ARG A 439 0.53 16.79 -3.02
C ARG A 439 -0.88 16.23 -2.81
N ILE A 440 -1.16 15.06 -3.36
CA ILE A 440 -2.45 14.39 -3.22
C ILE A 440 -2.70 13.92 -1.79
N GLN A 441 -3.96 13.98 -1.37
CA GLN A 441 -4.39 13.53 -0.06
C GLN A 441 -5.49 12.50 -0.17
N THR A 442 -5.30 11.33 0.47
CA THR A 442 -6.33 10.27 0.49
C THR A 442 -7.63 10.73 1.14
N LYS A 443 -7.57 11.70 2.06
CA LYS A 443 -8.76 12.30 2.68
C LYS A 443 -9.58 13.16 1.71
N LEU A 444 -8.96 13.62 0.63
CA LEU A 444 -9.57 14.44 -0.43
C LEU A 444 -9.81 13.58 -1.69
N GLY A 445 -10.05 12.28 -1.55
CA GLY A 445 -10.28 11.41 -2.72
C GLY A 445 -9.05 11.23 -3.64
N ASN A 446 -7.84 11.45 -3.13
CA ASN A 446 -6.58 11.49 -3.90
C ASN A 446 -6.42 12.73 -4.80
N GLN A 447 -7.10 13.82 -4.47
CA GLN A 447 -6.88 15.14 -5.07
C GLN A 447 -5.89 15.96 -4.25
N THR A 448 -5.30 16.98 -4.87
CA THR A 448 -4.55 18.02 -4.15
C THR A 448 -5.52 18.98 -3.46
N PRO A 449 -5.10 19.72 -2.40
CA PRO A 449 -5.95 20.72 -1.77
C PRO A 449 -6.58 21.70 -2.76
N LEU A 450 -5.80 22.18 -3.73
CA LEU A 450 -6.28 23.13 -4.73
C LEU A 450 -7.28 22.49 -5.72
N GLN A 451 -7.02 21.28 -6.19
CA GLN A 451 -7.96 20.56 -7.06
C GLN A 451 -9.29 20.27 -6.35
N TYR A 452 -9.22 19.88 -5.08
CA TYR A 452 -10.41 19.61 -4.28
C TYR A 452 -11.24 20.88 -4.07
N GLU A 453 -10.59 22.02 -3.84
CA GLU A 453 -11.26 23.32 -3.78
C GLU A 453 -11.97 23.65 -5.10
N GLN A 454 -11.30 23.50 -6.23
CA GLN A 454 -11.89 23.76 -7.55
C GLN A 454 -13.16 22.92 -7.78
N ASN A 455 -13.14 21.65 -7.37
CA ASN A 455 -14.30 20.75 -7.47
C ASN A 455 -15.41 21.00 -6.44
N LEU A 456 -15.15 21.77 -5.39
CA LEU A 456 -16.19 22.20 -4.45
C LEU A 456 -16.96 23.44 -4.97
N VAL A 457 -16.34 24.19 -5.88
CA VAL A 457 -16.88 25.42 -6.47
C VAL A 457 -17.58 25.12 -7.81
N ALA A 458 -17.13 24.09 -8.53
CA ALA A 458 -17.81 23.52 -9.71
C ALA A 458 -19.02 22.68 -9.28
#